data_AF-A0A947JH93-F1
#
_entry.id   AF-A0A947JH93-F1
#
_cell.length_a   1.000
_cell.length_b   1.000
_cell.length_c   1.000
_cell.angle_alpha   90.00
_cell.angle_beta   90.00
_cell.angle_gamma   90.00
#
_symmetry.space_group_name_H-M   'P 1'
#
loop_
_entity.id
_entity.type
_entity.pdbx_description
1 polymer ?
#
loop_
_entity_poly.entity_id
_entity_poly.type
_entity_poly.pdbx_seq_one_letter_code
_entity_poly.pdbx_strand_id
1 'polypeptide(L)' 'HKIRAPTYMNFPTFRETVIGETVSDATIIMAAIDPCYCCTERMTVVDHKDKELLKAQDLIRLSQEKTRKIKEELGAR' A
#
# COMPACT_ATOMS: atom_id res chain seq x y z
N HIS A 1 16.22 -14.73 7.50
CA HIS A 1 15.25 -14.53 8.61
C HIS A 1 14.27 -13.44 8.19
N LYS A 2 12.94 -13.64 8.28
CA LYS A 2 11.94 -12.69 7.75
C LYS A 2 11.44 -11.78 8.88
N ILE A 3 11.76 -10.49 8.82
CA ILE A 3 11.33 -9.50 9.80
C ILE A 3 9.81 -9.33 9.72
N ARG A 4 9.11 -9.46 10.84
CA ARG A 4 7.67 -9.16 10.94
C ARG A 4 7.53 -7.75 11.48
N ALA A 5 7.24 -6.81 10.59
CA ALA A 5 6.92 -5.46 11.02
C ALA A 5 5.57 -5.46 11.76
N PRO A 6 5.41 -4.65 12.83
CA PRO A 6 4.15 -4.53 13.56
C PRO A 6 2.97 -4.18 12.65
N THR A 7 3.15 -3.22 11.73
CA THR A 7 2.13 -2.82 10.76
C THR A 7 1.67 -3.98 9.88
N TYR A 8 2.56 -4.89 9.47
CA TYR A 8 2.18 -6.02 8.62
C TYR A 8 1.20 -6.97 9.33
N MET A 9 1.30 -7.10 10.66
CA MET A 9 0.41 -7.94 11.43
C MET A 9 -0.90 -7.23 11.78
N ASN A 10 -0.85 -5.91 12.02
CA ASN A 10 -2.00 -5.14 12.50
C ASN A 10 -2.86 -4.59 11.36
N PHE A 11 -2.30 -4.27 10.19
CA PHE A 11 -3.04 -3.62 9.11
C PHE A 11 -4.29 -4.38 8.62
N PRO A 12 -4.29 -5.74 8.51
CA PRO A 12 -5.49 -6.47 8.11
C PRO A 12 -6.69 -6.28 9.05
N THR A 13 -6.48 -5.92 10.32
CA THR A 13 -7.61 -5.70 11.26
C THR A 13 -8.45 -4.49 10.83
N PHE A 14 -7.85 -3.53 10.12
CA PHE A 14 -8.55 -2.36 9.58
C PHE A 14 -9.83 -2.74 8.83
N ARG A 15 -9.76 -3.80 8.00
CA ARG A 15 -10.90 -4.26 7.19
C ARG A 15 -12.12 -4.59 8.06
N GLU A 16 -11.90 -5.30 9.17
CA GLU A 16 -12.99 -5.73 10.05
C GLU A 16 -13.42 -4.60 10.99
N THR A 17 -12.49 -3.74 11.43
CA THR A 17 -12.80 -2.63 12.35
C THR A 17 -13.64 -1.52 11.71
N VAL A 18 -13.60 -1.36 10.39
CA VAL A 18 -14.38 -0.33 9.68
C VAL A 18 -15.82 -0.78 9.35
N ILE A 19 -16.13 -2.07 9.46
CA ILE A 19 -17.46 -2.59 9.14
C ILE A 19 -18.48 -2.09 10.18
N GLY A 20 -19.47 -1.32 9.73
CA GLY A 20 -20.52 -0.77 10.57
C GLY A 20 -20.26 0.66 11.08
N GLU A 21 -19.08 1.21 10.81
CA GLU A 21 -18.67 2.56 11.21
C GLU A 21 -18.96 3.61 10.13
N THR A 22 -18.87 4.90 10.47
CA THR A 22 -19.03 5.96 9.48
C THR A 22 -17.76 6.16 8.64
N VAL A 23 -17.90 6.81 7.47
CA VAL A 23 -16.76 7.15 6.61
C VAL A 23 -15.73 8.04 7.33
N SER A 24 -16.20 8.90 8.24
CA SER A 24 -15.32 9.74 9.06
C SER A 24 -14.50 8.89 10.03
N ASP A 25 -15.13 7.92 10.69
CA ASP A 25 -14.46 7.03 11.65
C ASP A 25 -13.45 6.11 10.99
N ALA A 26 -13.66 5.72 9.72
CA ALA A 26 -12.69 4.94 8.96
C ALA A 26 -11.31 5.61 8.93
N THR A 27 -11.25 6.95 8.84
CA THR A 27 -9.97 7.67 8.87
C THR A 27 -9.31 7.68 10.25
N ILE A 28 -10.10 7.75 11.32
CA ILE A 28 -9.61 7.69 12.70
C ILE A 28 -9.09 6.29 13.02
N ILE A 29 -9.83 5.26 12.63
CA ILE A 29 -9.43 3.86 12.78
C ILE A 29 -8.14 3.58 12.01
N MET A 30 -8.02 4.12 10.79
CA MET A 30 -6.79 4.01 10.00
C MET A 30 -5.61 4.71 10.69
N ALA A 31 -5.83 5.90 11.24
CA ALA A 31 -4.80 6.63 11.97
C ALA A 31 -4.36 5.91 13.26
N ALA A 32 -5.28 5.25 13.97
CA ALA A 32 -4.99 4.49 15.17
C ALA A 32 -4.09 3.27 14.94
N ILE A 33 -4.15 2.67 13.74
CA ILE A 33 -3.27 1.55 13.34
C ILE A 33 -1.86 2.03 12.98
N ASP A 34 -1.71 3.29 12.57
CA ASP A 34 -0.46 3.89 12.05
C ASP A 34 0.19 3.04 10.94
N PRO A 35 -0.46 2.95 9.75
CA PRO A 35 0.03 2.10 8.69
C PRO A 35 1.28 2.69 8.00
N CYS A 36 2.45 2.20 8.38
CA CYS A 36 3.66 2.37 7.58
C CYS A 36 3.64 1.43 6.36
N TYR A 37 3.28 1.96 5.18
CA TYR A 37 3.27 1.18 3.93
C TYR A 37 4.65 0.65 3.51
N CYS A 38 5.72 1.34 3.91
CA CYS A 38 7.10 0.88 3.72
C CYS A 38 7.33 -0.46 4.44
N CYS A 39 6.71 -0.63 5.61
CA CYS A 39 6.77 -1.84 6.41
C CYS A 39 5.81 -2.95 5.91
N THR A 40 4.94 -2.64 4.94
CA THR A 40 4.02 -3.58 4.29
C THR A 40 4.43 -3.93 2.86
N GLU A 41 5.73 -3.83 2.53
CA GLU A 41 6.38 -4.05 1.21
C GLU A 41 6.11 -5.42 0.52
N ARG A 42 5.22 -6.25 1.08
CA ARG A 42 4.73 -7.51 0.52
C ARG A 42 3.44 -7.31 -0.29
N MET A 43 3.32 -6.18 -0.97
CA MET A 43 2.15 -5.81 -1.76
C MET A 43 2.15 -6.55 -3.10
N THR A 44 1.01 -7.15 -3.45
CA THR A 44 0.72 -7.72 -4.78
C THR A 44 -0.59 -7.14 -5.27
N VAL A 45 -0.71 -6.88 -6.58
CA VAL A 45 -1.95 -6.40 -7.18
C VAL A 45 -2.70 -7.61 -7.72
N VAL A 46 -3.97 -7.75 -7.35
CA VAL A 46 -4.85 -8.83 -7.82
C VAL A 46 -6.06 -8.26 -8.55
N ASP A 47 -6.65 -9.06 -9.44
CA ASP A 47 -7.95 -8.74 -10.05
C ASP A 47 -9.13 -9.12 -9.12
N HIS A 48 -10.35 -8.83 -9.58
CA HIS A 48 -11.60 -9.18 -8.87
C HIS A 48 -11.86 -10.70 -8.75
N LYS A 49 -11.01 -11.54 -9.36
CA LYS A 49 -11.01 -13.01 -9.29
C LYS A 49 -9.75 -13.55 -8.60
N ASP A 50 -9.09 -12.71 -7.80
CA ASP A 50 -7.87 -13.02 -7.04
C ASP A 50 -6.67 -13.45 -7.91
N LYS A 51 -6.66 -13.10 -9.20
CA LYS A 51 -5.54 -13.37 -10.09
C LYS A 51 -4.46 -12.32 -9.89
N GLU A 52 -3.23 -12.75 -9.61
CA GLU A 52 -2.08 -11.86 -9.49
C GLU A 52 -1.78 -11.16 -10.83
N LEU A 53 -1.84 -9.82 -10.82
CA LEU A 53 -1.61 -8.94 -11.96
C LEU A 53 -0.20 -8.35 -11.95
N LEU A 54 0.29 -7.90 -10.80
CA LEU A 54 1.60 -7.25 -10.66
C LEU A 54 2.25 -7.63 -9.34
N LYS A 55 3.55 -7.94 -9.39
CA LYS A 55 4.37 -8.18 -8.21
C LYS A 55 4.90 -6.87 -7.66
N ALA A 56 5.40 -6.90 -6.42
CA ALA A 56 6.07 -5.74 -5.81
C ALA A 56 7.19 -5.15 -6.70
N GLN A 57 7.96 -5.99 -7.39
CA GLN A 57 9.02 -5.56 -8.31
C GLN A 57 8.47 -4.79 -9.52
N ASP A 58 7.30 -5.21 -10.05
CA ASP A 58 6.65 -4.51 -11.16
C ASP A 58 6.19 -3.11 -10.73
N LEU A 59 5.65 -3.00 -9.52
CA LEU A 59 5.20 -1.73 -8.94
C LEU A 59 6.37 -0.77 -8.69
N ILE A 60 7.50 -1.28 -8.20
CA ILE A 60 8.72 -0.48 -8.04
C ILE A 60 9.21 0.03 -9.39
N ARG A 61 9.25 -0.83 -10.41
CA ARG A 61 9.62 -0.44 -11.78
C ARG A 61 8.70 0.65 -12.31
N LEU A 62 7.38 0.48 -12.22
CA LEU A 62 6.40 1.46 -12.67
C LEU A 62 6.54 2.81 -11.94
N SER A 63 6.81 2.79 -10.63
CA SER A 63 7.07 3.99 -9.83
C SER A 63 8.32 4.75 -10.32
N GLN A 64 9.41 4.04 -10.57
CA GLN A 64 10.66 4.63 -11.08
C GLN A 64 10.48 5.18 -12.51
N GLU A 65 9.80 4.45 -13.38
CA GLU A 65 9.48 4.91 -14.74
C GLU A 65 8.63 6.17 -14.74
N LYS A 66 7.61 6.22 -13.87
CA LYS A 66 6.76 7.41 -13.72
C LYS A 66 7.56 8.60 -13.16
N THR A 67 8.42 8.35 -12.18
CA THR A 67 9.31 9.39 -11.63
C THR A 67 10.23 9.95 -12.72
N ARG A 68 10.80 9.08 -13.58
CA ARG A 68 11.64 9.51 -14.71
C ARG A 68 10.86 10.39 -15.70
N LYS A 69 9.64 9.99 -16.09
CA LYS A 69 8.78 10.79 -16.97
C LYS A 69 8.46 12.16 -16.37
N ILE A 70 8.09 12.20 -15.08
CA ILE A 70 7.79 13.47 -14.39
C ILE A 70 9.03 14.37 -14.34
N LYS A 71 10.22 13.82 -14.11
CA LYS A 71 11.47 14.60 -14.14
C LYS A 71 11.76 15.18 -15.52
N GLU A 72 11.55 14.40 -16.58
CA GLU A 72 11.66 14.86 -17.97
C GLU A 72 10.66 16.00 -18.27
N GLU A 73 9.40 15.85 -17.85
CA GLU A 73 8.34 16.86 -18.01
C GLU A 73 8.62 18.15 -17.23
N LEU A 74 9.19 18.04 -16.02
CA LEU A 74 9.55 19.19 -15.18
C LEU A 74 10.88 19.85 -15.56
N GLY A 75 11.61 19.33 -16.55
CA GLY A 75 12.92 19.82 -16.95
C GLY A 75 14.01 19.64 -15.88
N ALA A 76 13.75 18.82 -14.85
CA ALA A 76 14.69 18.51 -13.80
C ALA A 76 15.64 17.42 -14.30
N ARG A 77 16.80 17.83 -14.83
CA ARG A 77 17.90 16.94 -15.21
C ARG A 77 18.40 16.09 -14.03
#